data_AF-A0A0M1JYX5-F1
#
_entry.id   AF-A0A0M1JYX5-F1
#
_cell.length_a   1.000
_cell.length_b   1.000
_cell.length_c   1.000
_cell.angle_alpha   90.00
_cell.angle_beta   90.00
_cell.angle_gamma   90.00
#
_symmetry.space_group_name_H-M   'P 1'
#
loop_
_entity.id
_entity.type
_entity.pdbx_description
1 polymer ?
#
loop_
_entity_poly.entity_id
_entity_poly.type
_entity_poly.pdbx_seq_one_letter_code
_entity_poly.pdbx_strand_id
1 'polypeptide(L)' 'MIAISFQDIIESIEQLSIDDQNYLFELIQKRRIEKRRLEIAANAKATLDSVKQGTAKKGTIDDLMADLLGDEDDEDSLG' A
#
# COMPACT_ATOMS: atom_id res chain seq x y z
N MET A 1 -15.80 -6.81 22.20
CA MET A 1 -14.77 -5.97 21.55
C MET A 1 -15.20 -4.53 21.73
N ILE A 2 -14.39 -3.70 22.37
CA ILE A 2 -14.63 -2.26 22.42
C ILE A 2 -14.15 -1.71 21.08
N ALA A 3 -15.08 -1.26 20.24
CA ALA A 3 -14.74 -0.50 19.05
C ALA A 3 -14.44 0.93 19.50
N ILE A 4 -13.16 1.31 19.47
CA ILE A 4 -12.74 2.69 19.72
C ILE A 4 -13.12 3.48 18.47
N SER A 5 -13.92 4.54 18.64
CA SER A 5 -14.30 5.41 17.53
C SER A 5 -13.13 6.32 17.13
N PHE A 6 -13.19 6.88 15.93
CA PHE A 6 -12.19 7.86 15.49
C PHE A 6 -12.13 9.08 16.43
N GLN A 7 -13.28 9.49 16.96
CA GLN A 7 -13.39 10.60 17.91
C GLN A 7 -12.68 10.29 19.23
N ASP A 8 -12.85 9.08 19.77
CA ASP A 8 -12.18 8.64 21.01
C ASP A 8 -10.64 8.67 20.86
N ILE A 9 -10.13 8.41 19.65
CA ILE A 9 -8.69 8.48 19.36
C ILE A 9 -8.21 9.93 19.38
N ILE A 10 -8.97 10.86 18.79
CA ILE A 10 -8.63 12.30 18.81
C ILE A 10 -8.57 12.79 20.25
N GLU A 11 -9.61 12.51 21.03
CA GLU A 11 -9.69 12.94 22.44
C GLU A 11 -8.52 12.36 23.25
N SER A 12 -8.15 11.10 23.00
CA SER A 12 -6.99 10.47 23.65
C SER A 12 -5.66 11.14 23.30
N ILE A 13 -5.51 11.63 22.06
CA ILE A 13 -4.31 12.35 21.61
C ILE A 13 -4.27 13.76 22.23
N GLU A 14 -5.41 14.43 22.35
CA GLU A 14 -5.50 15.77 22.95
C GLU A 14 -5.12 15.78 24.45
N GLN A 15 -5.30 14.65 25.15
CA GLN A 15 -4.86 14.50 26.54
C GLN A 15 -3.34 14.36 26.71
N LEU A 16 -2.59 14.12 25.62
CA LEU A 16 -1.13 14.02 25.66
C LEU A 16 -0.49 15.41 25.81
N SER A 17 0.71 15.45 26.39
CA SER A 17 1.52 16.67 26.37
C SER A 17 1.88 17.07 24.94
N ILE A 18 2.19 18.35 24.69
CA ILE A 18 2.59 18.81 23.35
C ILE A 18 3.81 18.04 22.82
N ASP A 19 4.77 17.73 23.69
CA ASP A 19 5.95 16.96 23.33
C ASP A 19 5.59 15.51 22.95
N ASP A 20 4.68 14.88 23.69
CA ASP A 20 4.20 13.53 23.38
C ASP A 20 3.36 13.50 22.09
N GLN A 21 2.55 14.53 21.83
CA GLN A 21 1.80 14.67 20.57
C GLN A 21 2.76 14.79 19.39
N ASN A 22 3.81 15.62 19.51
CA ASN A 22 4.84 15.76 18.49
C ASN A 22 5.58 14.44 18.24
N TYR A 23 5.97 13.75 19.32
CA TYR A 23 6.62 12.45 19.22
C TYR A 23 5.73 11.39 18.56
N LEU A 24 4.44 11.36 18.92
CA LEU A 24 3.46 10.45 18.32
C LEU A 24 3.33 10.70 16.80
N PHE A 25 3.29 11.97 16.39
CA PHE A 25 3.22 12.32 14.97
C PHE A 25 4.43 11.81 14.19
N GLU A 26 5.64 12.02 14.71
CA GLU A 26 6.86 11.49 14.10
C GLU A 26 6.85 9.96 14.03
N LEU A 27 6.39 9.30 15.08
CA LEU A 27 6.33 7.85 15.16
C LEU A 27 5.36 7.27 14.11
N ILE A 28 4.17 7.86 13.97
CA ILE A 28 3.18 7.46 12.96
C ILE A 28 3.76 7.64 11.56
N GLN A 29 4.43 8.77 11.29
CA GLN A 29 5.05 9.02 10.00
C GLN A 29 6.13 7.98 9.67
N LYS A 30 7.04 7.70 10.61
CA LYS A 30 8.09 6.67 10.45
C LYS A 30 7.49 5.30 10.17
N ARG A 31 6.45 4.89 10.92
CA ARG A 31 5.76 3.60 10.71
C ARG A 31 5.09 3.49 9.34
N ARG A 32 4.50 4.57 8.83
CA ARG A 32 3.90 4.59 7.48
C ARG A 32 4.96 4.42 6.39
N ILE A 33 6.10 5.11 6.52
CA ILE A 33 7.23 4.97 5.59
C ILE A 33 7.74 3.53 5.61
N GLU A 34 7.92 2.95 6.79
CA GLU A 34 8.42 1.58 6.92
C GLU A 34 7.46 0.55 6.35
N LYS A 35 6.15 0.71 6.60
CA LYS A 35 5.13 -0.17 5.99
C LYS A 35 5.18 -0.11 4.47
N ARG A 36 5.30 1.08 3.88
CA ARG A 36 5.44 1.24 2.43
C ARG A 36 6.72 0.58 1.89
N ARG A 37 7.84 0.66 2.63
CA ARG A 37 9.08 -0.03 2.26
C ARG A 37 8.93 -1.55 2.28
N LEU A 38 8.22 -2.09 3.28
CA LEU A 38 7.92 -3.52 3.36
C LEU A 38 7.04 -3.98 2.20
N GLU A 39 6.04 -3.20 1.81
CA GLU A 39 5.20 -3.50 0.63
C GLU A 39 6.04 -3.52 -0.67
N ILE A 40 6.92 -2.53 -0.86
CA ILE A 40 7.84 -2.49 -2.02
C ILE A 40 8.78 -3.70 -2.00
N ALA A 41 9.35 -4.05 -0.84
CA ALA A 41 10.23 -5.20 -0.71
C ALA A 41 9.50 -6.52 -0.97
N ALA A 42 8.25 -6.66 -0.51
CA ALA A 42 7.42 -7.82 -0.76
C ALA A 42 7.11 -7.97 -2.26
N ASN A 43 6.73 -6.87 -2.93
CA ASN A 43 6.49 -6.87 -4.38
C ASN A 43 7.76 -7.21 -5.16
N ALA A 44 8.90 -6.61 -4.81
CA ALA A 44 10.18 -6.91 -5.45
C ALA A 44 10.58 -8.39 -5.27
N LYS A 45 10.37 -8.96 -4.07
CA LYS A 45 10.61 -10.37 -3.81
C LYS A 45 9.70 -11.26 -4.67
N ALA A 46 8.41 -10.97 -4.73
CA ALA A 46 7.46 -11.72 -5.56
C ALA A 46 7.87 -11.71 -7.03
N THR A 47 8.25 -10.55 -7.56
CA THR A 47 8.75 -10.41 -8.94
C THR A 47 10.04 -11.21 -9.17
N LEU A 48 11.01 -11.13 -8.25
CA LEU A 48 12.26 -11.89 -8.36
C LEU A 48 12.03 -13.41 -8.29
N ASP A 49 11.11 -13.86 -7.43
CA ASP A 49 10.77 -15.28 -7.31
C ASP A 49 10.06 -15.77 -8.58
N SER A 50 9.15 -14.98 -9.17
CA SER A 50 8.54 -15.29 -10.48
C SER A 50 9.55 -15.34 -11.62
N VAL A 51 10.56 -14.45 -11.61
CA VAL A 51 11.65 -14.50 -12.59
C VAL A 51 12.47 -15.78 -12.45
N LYS A 52 12.81 -16.17 -11.21
CA LYS A 52 13.56 -17.41 -10.92
C LYS A 52 12.76 -18.67 -11.28
N GLN A 53 11.45 -18.67 -11.03
CA GLN A 53 10.56 -19.79 -11.34
C GLN A 53 10.15 -19.87 -12.82
N GLY A 54 10.56 -18.88 -13.63
CA GLY A 54 10.22 -18.83 -15.06
C GLY A 54 8.76 -18.47 -15.34
N THR A 55 8.00 -18.12 -14.30
CA THR A 55 6.58 -17.71 -14.36
C THR A 55 6.41 -16.21 -14.53
N ALA A 56 7.50 -15.42 -14.48
CA ALA A 56 7.47 -14.02 -14.83
C ALA A 56 7.07 -13.84 -16.29
N LYS A 57 6.09 -12.97 -16.53
CA LYS A 57 5.69 -12.55 -17.86
C LYS A 57 6.85 -11.80 -18.52
N LYS A 58 7.27 -12.26 -19.70
CA LYS A 58 8.35 -11.67 -20.50
C LYS A 58 7.77 -11.26 -21.84
N GLY A 59 8.05 -10.04 -22.26
CA GLY A 59 7.51 -9.47 -23.49
C GLY A 59 8.21 -8.17 -23.84
N THR A 60 7.81 -7.61 -24.96
CA THR A 60 8.20 -6.29 -25.44
C THR A 60 7.48 -5.18 -24.67
N ILE A 61 7.86 -3.92 -24.92
CA ILE A 61 7.17 -2.76 -24.34
C ILE A 61 5.70 -2.73 -24.80
N ASP A 62 5.41 -3.18 -26.02
CA ASP A 62 4.06 -3.25 -26.56
C ASP A 62 3.20 -4.29 -25.82
N ASP A 63 3.78 -5.46 -25.48
CA ASP A 63 3.10 -6.48 -24.66
C ASP A 63 2.79 -5.96 -23.25
N LEU A 64 3.71 -5.17 -22.67
CA LEU A 64 3.51 -4.53 -21.36
C LEU A 64 2.41 -3.46 -21.42
N MET A 65 2.35 -2.65 -22.48
CA MET A 65 1.29 -1.65 -22.65
C MET A 65 -0.08 -2.30 -22.83
N ALA A 66 -0.16 -3.39 -23.61
CA ALA A 66 -1.40 -4.14 -23.79
C ALA A 66 -1.92 -4.72 -22.47
N ASP A 67 -1.04 -5.22 -21.61
CA ASP A 67 -1.42 -5.72 -20.28
C ASP A 67 -1.89 -4.61 -19.32
N LEU A 68 -1.30 -3.41 -19.40
CA LEU A 68 -1.66 -2.30 -18.52
C LEU A 68 -2.94 -1.58 -18.96
N LEU A 69 -3.24 -1.60 -20.26
CA LEU A 69 -4.38 -0.89 -20.87
C LEU A 69 -5.55 -1.82 -21.21
N GLY A 70 -5.34 -3.14 -21.22
CA GLY A 70 -6.32 -4.13 -21.66
C GLY A 70 -7.41 -4.49 -20.64
N ASP A 71 -7.34 -3.98 -19.41
CA ASP A 71 -8.32 -4.24 -18.35
C ASP A 71 -9.39 -3.11 -18.22
N GLU A 72 -9.38 -2.07 -19.07
CA GLU A 72 -10.38 -0.97 -19.03
C GLU A 72 -11.64 -1.23 -19.90
N ASP A 73 -11.73 -2.34 -20.63
CA ASP A 73 -12.79 -2.57 -21.64
C ASP A 73 -13.87 -3.62 -21.26
N ASP A 74 -13.97 -4.08 -20.01
CA ASP A 74 -14.97 -5.08 -19.58
C ASP A 74 -16.10 -4.55 -18.66
N GLU A 75 -16.44 -3.25 -18.71
CA GLU A 75 -17.65 -2.71 -18.02
C GLU A 75 -18.71 -2.04 -18.90
N ASP A 76 -18.61 -2.05 -20.24
CA ASP A 76 -19.60 -1.42 -21.13
C ASP A 76 -20.46 -2.39 -21.97
N SER A 77 -20.65 -3.64 -21.52
CA SER A 77 -21.65 -4.55 -22.12
C SER A 77 -22.76 -4.97 -21.14
N LEU A 78 -23.50 -3.98 -20.63
CA LEU A 78 -24.90 -4.15 -20.28
C LEU A 78 -25.68 -2.93 -20.80
N GLY A 79 -26.10 -3.04 -22.06
CA GLY A 79 -27.08 -2.17 -22.72
C GLY A 79 -27.98 -3.02 -23.61
#